data_AF-A0A9P3C1B2-F1
#
_entry.id   AF-A0A9P3C1B2-F1
#
_cell.length_a   1.000
_cell.length_b   1.000
_cell.length_c   1.000
_cell.angle_alpha   90.00
_cell.angle_beta   90.00
_cell.angle_gamma   90.00
#
_symmetry.space_group_name_H-M   'P 1'
#
loop_
_entity.id
_entity.type
_entity.pdbx_description
1 polymer ?
#
loop_
_entity_poly.entity_id
_entity_poly.type
_entity_poly.pdbx_seq_one_letter_code
_entity_poly.pdbx_strand_id
1 'polypeptide(L)'
;MTVPYTTKRTASDIGPRRLRADNINPNVKAAKYAVRGELAVKAEEYRVRLAKGDKSLPFDSVIFANIGNPQQLDQKPITFFRQVLSLLENPALLEKPEALRSSFGYNQDAIDRAKKLLADIQSVGAYSHSQGAPLIRESVARFIEERDGFPANPQDLYLCAGASSGVSTLLNVICHAPNAGVLVPIPQYPLYTATLSLLNAQCVPYHLEEDKAWGTDVEAIRQSLVRAKSDGTEVRAIVVINPGNPTGASLSPEDIKSVLDIAAEEKLVVIADEVYQTNVFVGEFTSFKKRLRQLQQEVPGKYDNVELASLHSVSKGMVGECGHRGGYFELVGFDPLVAAEIYKFVSIMLCPPVIGQCLVELMVNPPKKGEPSYELYEKEYNGISDGLHKRALALYEAFKQMEGVECQEPQGAMYLFPSITLPPKAVEAAAAEGRNADEFYCLRLLDATGVCVVPGSGFGQKENTLHFRTTFLAPGTDWVDRIVKFHAEFMAKYK
;
A
#
# COMPACT_ATOMS: atom_id res chain seq x y z
N MET A 1 23.89 3.25 6.49
CA MET A 1 24.58 4.01 5.42
C MET A 1 23.57 4.38 4.34
N THR A 2 23.70 5.54 3.70
CA THR A 2 22.84 6.01 2.60
C THR A 2 23.15 5.23 1.32
N VAL A 3 22.19 4.47 0.80
CA VAL A 3 22.30 3.83 -0.52
C VAL A 3 22.27 4.93 -1.59
N PRO A 4 23.28 5.05 -2.46
CA PRO A 4 23.27 6.02 -3.54
C PRO A 4 22.27 5.57 -4.62
N TYR A 5 21.18 6.32 -4.79
CA TYR A 5 20.31 6.26 -5.97
C TYR A 5 21.04 6.87 -7.17
N THR A 6 22.06 6.21 -7.71
CA THR A 6 22.78 6.73 -8.88
C THR A 6 22.80 5.72 -10.01
N THR A 7 22.10 6.05 -11.10
CA THR A 7 22.60 5.72 -12.43
C THR A 7 24.00 6.34 -12.52
N LYS A 8 25.04 5.53 -12.71
CA LYS A 8 26.43 6.01 -12.86
C LYS A 8 26.54 6.87 -14.14
N ARG A 9 26.11 8.13 -14.09
CA ARG A 9 26.74 9.18 -14.91
C ARG A 9 28.03 9.49 -14.19
N THR A 10 29.14 8.98 -14.72
CA THR A 10 30.49 9.41 -14.32
C THR A 10 30.47 10.92 -14.22
N ALA A 11 30.71 11.45 -13.02
CA ALA A 11 30.91 12.87 -12.82
C ALA A 11 32.18 13.25 -13.57
N SER A 12 32.05 13.55 -14.87
CA SER A 12 33.04 14.33 -15.56
C SER A 12 33.13 15.68 -14.85
N ASP A 13 34.32 16.26 -14.92
CA ASP A 13 34.74 17.51 -14.30
C ASP A 13 33.88 18.68 -14.81
N ILE A 14 32.70 18.84 -14.23
CA ILE A 14 31.69 19.84 -14.60
C ILE A 14 31.72 20.87 -13.46
N GLY A 15 31.93 22.14 -13.83
CA GLY A 15 32.13 23.28 -12.92
C GLY A 15 31.06 23.48 -11.81
N PRO A 16 31.16 24.57 -11.03
CA PRO A 16 30.43 24.70 -9.77
C PRO A 16 28.91 24.58 -9.96
N ARG A 17 28.31 23.54 -9.36
CA ARG A 17 26.86 23.31 -9.38
C ARG A 17 26.16 24.11 -8.26
N ARG A 18 24.99 24.67 -8.58
CA ARG A 18 24.15 25.38 -7.59
C ARG A 18 23.61 24.43 -6.52
N LEU A 19 23.14 23.25 -6.92
CA LEU A 19 22.66 22.21 -6.03
C LEU A 19 23.76 21.16 -5.83
N ARG A 20 23.98 20.80 -4.57
CA ARG A 20 24.97 19.86 -4.10
C ARG A 20 24.39 19.06 -2.93
N ALA A 21 24.93 17.88 -2.66
CA ALA A 21 24.42 17.03 -1.59
C ALA A 21 24.47 17.71 -0.19
N ASP A 22 25.40 18.63 0.04
CA ASP A 22 25.49 19.39 1.29
C ASP A 22 24.40 20.46 1.45
N ASN A 23 23.87 21.03 0.36
CA ASN A 23 23.00 22.22 0.39
C ASN A 23 21.54 22.03 -0.07
N ILE A 24 21.12 20.79 -0.39
CA ILE A 24 19.71 20.46 -0.60
C ILE A 24 18.97 20.26 0.73
N ASN A 25 17.64 20.33 0.69
CA ASN A 25 16.76 20.18 1.87
C ASN A 25 17.18 18.98 2.74
N PRO A 26 17.59 19.18 4.01
CA PRO A 26 18.05 18.10 4.88
C PRO A 26 16.99 17.03 5.13
N ASN A 27 15.71 17.40 5.13
CA ASN A 27 14.59 16.47 5.33
C ASN A 27 14.48 15.47 4.16
N VAL A 28 14.77 15.93 2.94
CA VAL A 28 14.83 15.05 1.76
C VAL A 28 16.00 14.06 1.86
N LYS A 29 17.12 14.48 2.45
CA LYS A 29 18.28 13.59 2.69
C LYS A 29 18.02 12.57 3.79
N ALA A 30 17.25 12.96 4.81
CA ALA A 30 16.89 12.11 5.94
C ALA A 30 15.81 11.07 5.56
N ALA A 31 14.89 11.41 4.66
CA ALA A 31 13.81 10.53 4.23
C ALA A 31 14.36 9.24 3.57
N LYS A 32 13.88 8.10 4.06
CA LYS A 32 14.25 6.77 3.55
C LYS A 32 13.01 6.03 3.06
N TYR A 33 13.13 5.36 1.93
CA TYR A 33 12.06 4.54 1.34
C TYR A 33 12.61 3.23 0.79
N ALA A 34 12.61 2.18 1.62
CA ALA A 34 13.36 0.95 1.35
C ALA A 34 12.81 0.10 0.19
N VAL A 35 11.54 0.24 -0.16
CA VAL A 35 10.86 -0.59 -1.19
C VAL A 35 11.49 -0.45 -2.59
N ARG A 36 12.24 0.64 -2.85
CA ARG A 36 12.94 0.90 -4.12
C ARG A 36 14.46 1.13 -3.94
N GLY A 37 15.06 0.49 -2.94
CA GLY A 37 16.49 0.62 -2.61
C GLY A 37 17.44 -0.21 -3.48
N GLU A 38 18.63 -0.52 -2.93
CA GLU A 38 19.76 -1.20 -3.60
C GLU A 38 19.34 -2.51 -4.31
N LEU A 39 18.61 -3.39 -3.61
CA LEU A 39 18.20 -4.68 -4.17
C LEU A 39 17.34 -4.52 -5.42
N ALA A 40 16.43 -3.55 -5.43
CA ALA A 40 15.55 -3.31 -6.58
C ALA A 40 16.35 -2.82 -7.80
N VAL A 41 17.37 -1.97 -7.58
CA VAL A 41 18.28 -1.51 -8.64
C VAL A 41 19.08 -2.69 -9.19
N LYS A 42 19.67 -3.51 -8.31
CA LYS A 42 20.47 -4.68 -8.71
C LYS A 42 19.62 -5.73 -9.46
N ALA A 43 18.39 -5.97 -9.02
CA ALA A 43 17.46 -6.88 -9.69
C ALA A 43 17.14 -6.40 -11.12
N GLU A 44 16.96 -5.09 -11.32
CA GLU A 44 16.76 -4.53 -12.65
C GLU A 44 18.01 -4.65 -13.53
N GLU A 45 19.21 -4.46 -12.97
CA GLU A 45 20.47 -4.71 -13.69
C GLU A 45 20.57 -6.18 -14.15
N TYR A 46 20.23 -7.14 -13.29
CA TYR A 46 20.18 -8.56 -13.66
C TYR A 46 19.16 -8.83 -14.75
N ARG A 47 17.95 -8.26 -14.66
CA ARG A 47 16.92 -8.40 -15.69
C ARG A 47 17.42 -7.89 -17.05
N VAL A 48 18.10 -6.75 -17.07
CA VAL A 48 18.69 -6.17 -18.30
C VAL A 48 19.82 -7.03 -18.85
N ARG A 49 20.67 -7.60 -17.98
CA ARG A 49 21.73 -8.53 -18.40
C ARG A 49 21.17 -9.80 -19.05
N LEU A 50 20.18 -10.42 -18.43
CA LEU A 50 19.48 -11.60 -18.97
C LEU A 50 18.82 -11.30 -20.31
N ALA A 51 18.16 -10.15 -20.44
CA ALA A 51 17.57 -9.71 -21.71
C ALA A 51 18.60 -9.51 -22.83
N LYS A 52 19.87 -9.29 -22.48
CA LYS A 52 21.01 -9.23 -23.42
C LYS A 52 21.70 -10.57 -23.63
N GLY A 53 21.16 -11.67 -23.10
CA GLY A 53 21.68 -13.03 -23.28
C GLY A 53 22.83 -13.42 -22.36
N ASP A 54 23.02 -12.72 -21.24
CA ASP A 54 24.04 -13.08 -20.25
C ASP A 54 23.71 -14.43 -19.58
N LYS A 55 24.58 -15.42 -19.78
CA LYS A 55 24.47 -16.78 -19.20
C LYS A 55 25.37 -17.00 -17.98
N SER A 56 26.04 -15.96 -17.48
CA SER A 56 26.92 -16.05 -16.31
C SER A 56 26.17 -16.01 -14.98
N LEU A 57 24.91 -15.58 -14.97
CA LEU A 57 24.06 -15.57 -13.78
C LEU A 57 23.57 -16.99 -13.47
N PRO A 58 23.42 -17.37 -12.19
CA PRO A 58 23.00 -18.72 -11.78
C PRO A 58 21.49 -18.99 -11.98
N PHE A 59 20.78 -18.07 -12.62
CA PHE A 59 19.34 -18.10 -12.88
C PHE A 59 19.06 -17.50 -14.26
N ASP A 60 17.89 -17.83 -14.81
CA ASP A 60 17.44 -17.45 -16.16
C ASP A 60 16.45 -16.27 -16.18
N SER A 61 15.98 -15.87 -15.00
CA SER A 61 14.90 -14.90 -14.83
C SER A 61 15.02 -14.19 -13.48
N VAL A 62 14.56 -12.93 -13.44
CA VAL A 62 14.43 -12.16 -12.20
C VAL A 62 12.97 -12.13 -11.78
N ILE A 63 12.70 -12.44 -10.51
CA ILE A 63 11.38 -12.37 -9.91
C ILE A 63 11.30 -11.14 -9.00
N PHE A 64 10.48 -10.16 -9.39
CA PHE A 64 10.28 -8.93 -8.62
C PHE A 64 9.26 -9.13 -7.48
N ALA A 65 9.63 -9.93 -6.48
CA ALA A 65 8.82 -10.15 -5.27
C ALA A 65 8.94 -9.00 -4.24
N ASN A 66 9.55 -7.88 -4.62
CA ASN A 66 9.84 -6.76 -3.75
C ASN A 66 8.76 -5.68 -3.76
N ILE A 67 7.87 -5.64 -4.76
CA ILE A 67 6.88 -4.57 -4.94
C ILE A 67 5.49 -5.13 -5.20
N GLY A 68 4.49 -4.54 -4.54
CA GLY A 68 3.07 -4.84 -4.81
C GLY A 68 2.60 -4.18 -6.10
N ASN A 69 3.04 -4.67 -7.25
CA ASN A 69 2.68 -4.16 -8.58
C ASN A 69 2.09 -5.29 -9.45
N PRO A 70 0.79 -5.61 -9.29
CA PRO A 70 0.24 -6.86 -9.79
C PRO A 70 0.37 -7.05 -11.32
N GLN A 71 0.14 -6.01 -12.11
CA GLN A 71 0.19 -6.12 -13.58
C GLN A 71 1.61 -6.22 -14.15
N GLN A 72 2.64 -5.85 -13.38
CA GLN A 72 4.03 -6.15 -13.75
C GLN A 72 4.35 -7.65 -13.59
N LEU A 73 3.52 -8.37 -12.84
CA LEU A 73 3.64 -9.78 -12.50
C LEU A 73 2.45 -10.58 -13.07
N ASP A 74 2.04 -10.22 -14.28
CA ASP A 74 1.07 -10.94 -15.12
C ASP A 74 -0.39 -11.00 -14.60
N GLN A 75 -0.75 -10.24 -13.56
CA GLN A 75 -2.18 -10.03 -13.27
C GLN A 75 -2.81 -9.32 -14.47
N LYS A 76 -3.79 -9.97 -15.11
CA LYS A 76 -4.53 -9.37 -16.22
C LYS A 76 -5.42 -8.23 -15.69
N PRO A 77 -5.55 -7.12 -16.44
CA PRO A 77 -6.50 -6.08 -16.10
C PRO A 77 -7.93 -6.60 -16.27
N ILE A 78 -8.86 -6.08 -15.47
CA ILE A 78 -10.30 -6.36 -15.61
C ILE A 78 -10.82 -5.75 -16.91
N THR A 79 -11.47 -6.56 -17.74
CA THR A 79 -11.91 -6.17 -19.09
C THR A 79 -12.89 -5.01 -19.05
N PHE A 80 -13.89 -5.07 -18.16
CA PHE A 80 -14.89 -4.01 -18.01
C PHE A 80 -14.24 -2.64 -17.72
N PHE A 81 -13.25 -2.60 -16.83
CA PHE A 81 -12.53 -1.36 -16.52
C PHE A 81 -11.82 -0.80 -17.76
N ARG A 82 -11.09 -1.65 -18.49
CA ARG A 82 -10.37 -1.21 -19.69
C ARG A 82 -11.30 -0.76 -20.82
N GLN A 83 -12.44 -1.42 -21.00
CA GLN A 83 -13.45 -1.01 -21.97
C GLN A 83 -14.07 0.34 -21.62
N VAL A 84 -14.43 0.59 -20.36
CA VAL A 84 -14.96 1.91 -19.98
C VAL A 84 -13.90 2.99 -20.15
N LEU A 85 -12.69 2.79 -19.60
CA LEU A 85 -11.62 3.80 -19.66
C LEU A 85 -11.20 4.14 -21.10
N SER A 86 -11.16 3.16 -22.01
CA SER A 86 -10.82 3.44 -23.42
C SER A 86 -11.85 4.34 -24.10
N LEU A 87 -13.14 4.21 -23.76
CA LEU A 87 -14.20 5.08 -24.28
C LEU A 87 -14.15 6.48 -23.67
N LEU A 88 -13.66 6.62 -22.43
CA LEU A 88 -13.45 7.92 -21.80
C LEU A 88 -12.28 8.68 -22.44
N GLU A 89 -11.18 7.97 -22.75
CA GLU A 89 -9.99 8.53 -23.41
C GLU A 89 -10.23 8.83 -24.90
N ASN A 90 -11.08 8.05 -25.57
CA ASN A 90 -11.46 8.27 -26.96
C ASN A 90 -13.00 8.28 -27.17
N PRO A 91 -13.70 9.35 -26.77
CA PRO A 91 -15.16 9.43 -26.83
C PRO A 91 -15.75 9.32 -28.25
N ALA A 92 -14.99 9.61 -29.30
CA ALA A 92 -15.45 9.49 -30.69
C ALA A 92 -15.85 8.05 -31.05
N LEU A 93 -15.36 7.04 -30.32
CA LEU A 93 -15.79 5.65 -30.48
C LEU A 93 -17.28 5.46 -30.16
N LEU A 94 -17.87 6.29 -29.28
CA LEU A 94 -19.27 6.22 -28.90
C LEU A 94 -20.24 6.57 -30.04
N GLU A 95 -19.75 7.20 -31.12
CA GLU A 95 -20.51 7.47 -32.35
C GLU A 95 -20.73 6.20 -33.18
N LYS A 96 -20.00 5.11 -32.89
CA LYS A 96 -20.09 3.83 -33.61
C LYS A 96 -20.44 2.67 -32.66
N PRO A 97 -21.58 2.72 -31.94
CA PRO A 97 -21.92 1.75 -30.90
C PRO A 97 -22.12 0.32 -31.44
N GLU A 98 -22.55 0.17 -32.71
CA GLU A 98 -22.66 -1.15 -33.33
C GLU A 98 -21.28 -1.79 -33.51
N ALA A 99 -20.29 -1.06 -34.02
CA ALA A 99 -18.94 -1.57 -34.20
C ALA A 99 -18.27 -1.92 -32.86
N LEU A 100 -18.52 -1.12 -31.81
CA LEU A 100 -18.06 -1.43 -30.45
C LEU A 100 -18.56 -2.81 -29.98
N ARG A 101 -19.85 -3.09 -30.20
CA ARG A 101 -20.46 -4.37 -29.79
C ARG A 101 -20.04 -5.54 -30.69
N SER A 102 -20.13 -5.38 -32.01
CA SER A 102 -19.96 -6.49 -32.96
C SER A 102 -18.51 -6.81 -33.29
N SER A 103 -17.64 -5.80 -33.38
CA SER A 103 -16.25 -5.97 -33.82
C SER A 103 -15.24 -5.99 -32.67
N PHE A 104 -15.55 -5.33 -31.55
CA PHE A 104 -14.61 -5.16 -30.43
C PHE A 104 -15.08 -5.79 -29.11
N GLY A 105 -16.29 -6.35 -29.07
CA GLY A 105 -16.81 -7.09 -27.91
C GLY A 105 -17.12 -6.21 -26.69
N TYR A 106 -17.41 -4.93 -26.89
CA TYR A 106 -17.86 -4.05 -25.80
C TYR A 106 -19.31 -4.38 -25.46
N ASN A 107 -19.57 -4.60 -24.18
CA ASN A 107 -20.93 -4.78 -23.70
C ASN A 107 -21.67 -3.44 -23.56
N GLN A 108 -23.00 -3.50 -23.57
CA GLN A 108 -23.85 -2.30 -23.55
C GLN A 108 -23.69 -1.50 -22.25
N ASP A 109 -23.55 -2.17 -21.12
CA ASP A 109 -23.32 -1.55 -19.80
C ASP A 109 -21.99 -0.79 -19.72
N ALA A 110 -20.92 -1.26 -20.38
CA ALA A 110 -19.66 -0.53 -20.47
C ALA A 110 -19.82 0.78 -21.28
N ILE A 111 -20.56 0.73 -22.39
CA ILE A 111 -20.86 1.90 -23.22
C ILE A 111 -21.71 2.91 -22.43
N ASP A 112 -22.74 2.43 -21.74
CA ASP A 112 -23.64 3.27 -20.95
C ASP A 112 -22.91 3.89 -19.75
N ARG A 113 -22.02 3.13 -19.11
CA ARG A 113 -21.16 3.64 -18.04
C ARG A 113 -20.25 4.77 -18.53
N ALA A 114 -19.60 4.60 -19.68
CA ALA A 114 -18.75 5.64 -20.26
C ALA A 114 -19.55 6.93 -20.57
N LYS A 115 -20.73 6.79 -21.18
CA LYS A 115 -21.64 7.94 -21.44
C LYS A 115 -22.06 8.65 -20.15
N LYS A 116 -22.44 7.88 -19.12
CA LYS A 116 -22.84 8.43 -17.82
C LYS A 116 -21.70 9.23 -17.18
N LEU A 117 -20.48 8.69 -17.17
CA LEU A 117 -19.32 9.39 -16.62
C LEU A 117 -19.02 10.66 -17.43
N LEU A 118 -18.95 10.57 -18.76
CA LEU A 118 -18.71 11.74 -19.63
C LEU A 118 -19.77 12.85 -19.48
N ALA A 119 -21.02 12.52 -19.16
CA ALA A 119 -22.04 13.53 -18.90
C ALA A 119 -21.75 14.39 -17.66
N ASP A 120 -21.09 13.83 -16.64
CA ASP A 120 -20.69 14.55 -15.43
C ASP A 120 -19.32 15.22 -15.59
N ILE A 121 -18.30 14.45 -16.00
CA ILE A 121 -16.91 14.95 -16.06
C ILE A 121 -16.61 15.76 -17.31
N GLN A 122 -17.44 15.64 -18.36
CA GLN A 122 -17.28 16.21 -19.70
C GLN A 122 -16.05 15.70 -20.48
N SER A 123 -14.85 15.76 -19.89
CA SER A 123 -13.59 15.34 -20.48
C SER A 123 -12.60 14.86 -19.41
N VAL A 124 -11.93 13.74 -19.66
CA VAL A 124 -10.83 13.26 -18.80
C VAL A 124 -9.57 14.14 -18.89
N GLY A 125 -9.50 15.05 -19.87
CA GLY A 125 -8.42 16.00 -20.04
C GLY A 125 -8.64 17.36 -19.34
N ALA A 126 -9.83 17.60 -18.77
CA ALA A 126 -10.12 18.81 -18.02
C ALA A 126 -9.87 18.62 -16.51
N TYR A 127 -9.79 19.73 -15.77
CA TYR A 127 -9.83 19.66 -14.31
C TYR A 127 -11.24 19.32 -13.83
N SER A 128 -11.36 18.43 -12.85
CA SER A 128 -12.59 18.26 -12.07
C SER A 128 -12.65 19.26 -10.91
N HIS A 129 -13.70 19.19 -10.10
CA HIS A 129 -13.68 19.79 -8.76
C HIS A 129 -12.48 19.29 -7.95
N SER A 130 -11.92 20.10 -7.05
CA SER A 130 -10.68 19.79 -6.34
C SER A 130 -10.78 18.59 -5.40
N GLN A 131 -11.97 18.38 -4.80
CA GLN A 131 -12.27 17.15 -4.05
C GLN A 131 -12.48 15.93 -4.96
N GLY A 132 -12.56 16.11 -6.27
CA GLY A 132 -12.96 15.11 -7.24
C GLY A 132 -14.37 15.31 -7.79
N ALA A 133 -14.63 14.69 -8.94
CA ALA A 133 -15.89 14.77 -9.67
C ALA A 133 -17.10 14.42 -8.78
N PRO A 134 -18.19 15.23 -8.77
CA PRO A 134 -19.34 15.03 -7.90
C PRO A 134 -19.98 13.63 -8.01
N LEU A 135 -20.30 13.18 -9.23
CA LEU A 135 -20.92 11.86 -9.46
C LEU A 135 -20.07 10.70 -8.90
N ILE A 136 -18.74 10.86 -8.96
CA ILE A 136 -17.80 9.84 -8.48
C ILE A 136 -17.78 9.83 -6.95
N ARG A 137 -17.75 11.00 -6.30
CA ARG A 137 -17.86 11.08 -4.83
C ARG A 137 -19.19 10.53 -4.32
N GLU A 138 -20.28 10.77 -5.02
CA GLU A 138 -21.59 10.15 -4.72
C GLU A 138 -21.56 8.63 -4.81
N SER A 139 -20.84 8.09 -5.81
CA SER A 139 -20.71 6.64 -5.99
C SER A 139 -19.84 6.01 -4.90
N VAL A 140 -18.78 6.70 -4.48
CA VAL A 140 -17.98 6.29 -3.31
C VAL A 140 -18.81 6.34 -2.03
N ALA A 141 -19.61 7.39 -1.82
CA ALA A 141 -20.47 7.48 -0.65
C ALA A 141 -21.48 6.32 -0.57
N ARG A 142 -22.18 6.03 -1.69
CA ARG A 142 -23.09 4.87 -1.75
C ARG A 142 -22.38 3.55 -1.47
N PHE A 143 -21.19 3.34 -2.04
CA PHE A 143 -20.40 2.14 -1.78
C PHE A 143 -20.07 1.98 -0.29
N ILE A 144 -19.63 3.05 0.36
CA ILE A 144 -19.31 3.02 1.80
C ILE A 144 -20.58 2.72 2.61
N GLU A 145 -21.72 3.33 2.26
CA GLU A 145 -22.99 3.08 2.93
C GLU A 145 -23.49 1.64 2.75
N GLU A 146 -23.42 1.10 1.54
CA GLU A 146 -23.77 -0.30 1.23
C GLU A 146 -22.85 -1.29 1.98
N ARG A 147 -21.54 -1.00 2.06
CA ARG A 147 -20.55 -1.83 2.76
C ARG A 147 -20.73 -1.80 4.28
N ASP A 148 -20.95 -0.62 4.85
CA ASP A 148 -20.89 -0.41 6.29
C ASP A 148 -22.27 -0.50 6.96
N GLY A 149 -23.36 -0.28 6.21
CA GLY A 149 -24.71 -0.12 6.76
C GLY A 149 -24.94 1.25 7.43
N PHE A 150 -24.05 2.22 7.20
CA PHE A 150 -24.10 3.57 7.77
C PHE A 150 -23.87 4.63 6.69
N PRO A 151 -24.61 5.75 6.71
CA PRO A 151 -24.54 6.74 5.66
C PRO A 151 -23.13 7.33 5.50
N ALA A 152 -22.79 7.68 4.26
CA ALA A 152 -21.59 8.42 3.90
C ALA A 152 -22.00 9.70 3.18
N ASN A 153 -21.24 10.78 3.40
CA ASN A 153 -21.54 12.07 2.81
C ASN A 153 -20.51 12.38 1.70
N PRO A 154 -20.96 12.63 0.45
CA PRO A 154 -20.06 13.01 -0.65
C PRO A 154 -19.18 14.23 -0.37
N GLN A 155 -19.58 15.14 0.53
CA GLN A 155 -18.79 16.33 0.86
C GLN A 155 -17.60 16.04 1.78
N ASP A 156 -17.64 14.90 2.47
CA ASP A 156 -16.56 14.45 3.36
C ASP A 156 -15.52 13.59 2.61
N LEU A 157 -15.72 13.39 1.30
CA LEU A 157 -14.89 12.57 0.43
C LEU A 157 -13.97 13.40 -0.46
N TYR A 158 -12.71 12.95 -0.53
CA TYR A 158 -11.67 13.55 -1.36
C TYR A 158 -11.05 12.47 -2.23
N LEU A 159 -11.22 12.58 -3.55
CA LEU A 159 -10.48 11.77 -4.50
C LEU A 159 -9.01 12.21 -4.52
N CYS A 160 -8.11 11.25 -4.72
CA CYS A 160 -6.67 11.47 -4.58
C CYS A 160 -5.87 10.67 -5.61
N ALA A 161 -4.62 11.07 -5.85
CA ALA A 161 -3.70 10.45 -6.81
C ALA A 161 -3.10 9.14 -6.26
N GLY A 162 -3.99 8.19 -5.97
CA GLY A 162 -3.74 7.05 -5.09
C GLY A 162 -3.71 7.46 -3.62
N ALA A 163 -3.87 6.48 -2.73
CA ALA A 163 -3.87 6.73 -1.28
C ALA A 163 -2.61 7.48 -0.79
N SER A 164 -1.48 7.35 -1.50
CA SER A 164 -0.24 8.07 -1.15
C SER A 164 -0.39 9.58 -1.11
N SER A 165 -1.15 10.20 -2.02
CA SER A 165 -1.36 11.65 -1.96
C SER A 165 -2.34 12.03 -0.85
N GLY A 166 -3.30 11.14 -0.52
CA GLY A 166 -4.17 11.31 0.65
C GLY A 166 -3.37 11.31 1.97
N VAL A 167 -2.48 10.34 2.16
CA VAL A 167 -1.55 10.30 3.31
C VAL A 167 -0.73 11.58 3.39
N SER A 168 -0.17 12.03 2.25
CA SER A 168 0.60 13.27 2.20
C SER A 168 -0.24 14.48 2.62
N THR A 169 -1.47 14.61 2.13
CA THR A 169 -2.39 15.70 2.51
C THR A 169 -2.67 15.70 4.01
N LEU A 170 -3.09 14.54 4.56
CA LEU A 170 -3.43 14.40 5.97
C LEU A 170 -2.24 14.74 6.87
N LEU A 171 -1.06 14.18 6.57
CA LEU A 171 0.13 14.44 7.38
C LEU A 171 0.62 15.90 7.29
N ASN A 172 0.47 16.58 6.13
CA ASN A 172 0.79 18.01 6.03
C ASN A 172 -0.09 18.87 6.94
N VAL A 173 -1.36 18.51 7.13
CA VAL A 173 -2.29 19.25 7.99
C VAL A 173 -2.09 18.90 9.47
N ILE A 174 -1.81 17.63 9.78
CA ILE A 174 -1.61 17.15 11.15
C ILE A 174 -0.26 17.61 11.74
N CYS A 175 0.81 17.61 10.94
CA CYS A 175 2.17 17.87 11.43
C CYS A 175 2.50 19.38 11.40
N HIS A 176 2.07 20.11 12.44
CA HIS A 176 2.19 21.57 12.50
C HIS A 176 3.57 22.10 12.88
N ALA A 177 4.38 21.29 13.57
CA ALA A 177 5.67 21.69 14.13
C ALA A 177 6.62 20.48 14.24
N PRO A 178 7.93 20.70 14.47
CA PRO A 178 8.90 19.60 14.53
C PRO A 178 8.66 18.58 15.65
N ASN A 179 7.99 18.97 16.73
CA ASN A 179 7.62 18.08 17.83
C ASN A 179 6.26 17.40 17.62
N ALA A 180 5.54 17.66 16.52
CA ALA A 180 4.32 16.94 16.19
C ALA A 180 4.66 15.48 15.89
N GLY A 181 3.99 14.56 16.57
CA GLY A 181 4.22 13.12 16.50
C GLY A 181 3.04 12.35 15.91
N VAL A 182 3.36 11.28 15.20
CA VAL A 182 2.37 10.32 14.68
C VAL A 182 2.77 8.91 15.09
N LEU A 183 1.84 8.19 15.71
CA LEU A 183 1.98 6.78 16.00
C LEU A 183 1.96 5.97 14.70
N VAL A 184 2.99 5.15 14.48
CA VAL A 184 3.15 4.33 13.26
C VAL A 184 3.45 2.89 13.67
N PRO A 185 2.76 1.87 13.10
CA PRO A 185 2.99 0.48 13.43
C PRO A 185 4.41 0.05 13.05
N ILE A 186 4.98 -0.90 13.76
CA ILE A 186 6.25 -1.56 13.40
C ILE A 186 6.00 -3.07 13.39
N PRO A 187 6.19 -3.73 12.23
CA PRO A 187 6.63 -3.17 10.94
C PRO A 187 5.56 -2.30 10.24
N GLN A 188 6.00 -1.34 9.39
CA GLN A 188 5.11 -0.45 8.61
C GLN A 188 5.40 -0.44 7.12
N TYR A 189 4.43 0.02 6.32
CA TYR A 189 4.66 0.51 4.98
C TYR A 189 5.45 1.85 4.99
N PRO A 190 6.68 1.92 4.44
CA PRO A 190 7.62 3.04 4.68
C PRO A 190 7.22 4.44 4.18
N LEU A 191 6.05 4.58 3.55
CA LEU A 191 5.52 5.87 3.14
C LEU A 191 5.32 6.80 4.34
N TYR A 192 4.85 6.28 5.48
CA TYR A 192 4.55 7.09 6.66
C TYR A 192 5.82 7.71 7.24
N THR A 193 6.83 6.91 7.57
CA THR A 193 8.12 7.43 8.07
C THR A 193 8.82 8.35 7.08
N ALA A 194 8.75 8.05 5.78
CA ALA A 194 9.34 8.91 4.76
C ALA A 194 8.66 10.28 4.73
N THR A 195 7.33 10.31 4.79
CA THR A 195 6.54 11.55 4.77
C THR A 195 6.76 12.37 6.05
N LEU A 196 6.77 11.74 7.22
CA LEU A 196 7.08 12.40 8.49
C LEU A 196 8.47 13.03 8.46
N SER A 197 9.48 12.32 7.92
CA SER A 197 10.82 12.87 7.76
C SER A 197 10.85 14.08 6.83
N LEU A 198 10.09 14.09 5.73
CA LEU A 198 9.99 15.25 4.83
C LEU A 198 9.39 16.48 5.53
N LEU A 199 8.41 16.24 6.40
CA LEU A 199 7.70 17.26 7.19
C LEU A 199 8.46 17.71 8.45
N ASN A 200 9.65 17.14 8.72
CA ASN A 200 10.39 17.33 9.97
C ASN A 200 9.59 16.95 11.22
N ALA A 201 8.67 15.99 11.11
CA ALA A 201 7.80 15.53 12.19
C ALA A 201 8.33 14.24 12.84
N GLN A 202 7.85 13.92 14.05
CA GLN A 202 8.28 12.76 14.80
C GLN A 202 7.48 11.51 14.41
N CYS A 203 8.20 10.43 14.10
CA CYS A 203 7.61 9.10 14.06
C CYS A 203 7.65 8.50 15.47
N VAL A 204 6.48 8.12 15.99
CA VAL A 204 6.34 7.41 17.27
C VAL A 204 6.03 5.94 16.97
N PRO A 205 7.02 5.05 16.97
CA PRO A 205 6.78 3.65 16.64
C PRO A 205 5.95 2.96 17.72
N TYR A 206 4.99 2.11 17.35
CA TYR A 206 4.39 1.11 18.23
C TYR A 206 4.52 -0.28 17.60
N HIS A 207 4.85 -1.30 18.38
CA HIS A 207 5.13 -2.63 17.85
C HIS A 207 3.84 -3.45 17.73
N LEU A 208 3.72 -4.17 16.61
CA LEU A 208 2.69 -5.20 16.44
C LEU A 208 3.14 -6.53 17.09
N GLU A 209 2.18 -7.34 17.52
CA GLU A 209 2.43 -8.62 18.21
C GLU A 209 2.59 -9.77 17.21
N GLU A 210 3.82 -10.07 16.81
CA GLU A 210 4.14 -11.16 15.87
C GLU A 210 3.56 -12.51 16.29
N ASP A 211 3.66 -12.85 17.58
CA ASP A 211 3.17 -14.09 18.20
C ASP A 211 1.64 -14.18 18.26
N LYS A 212 0.94 -13.06 18.13
CA LYS A 212 -0.51 -12.96 17.97
C LYS A 212 -0.90 -12.57 16.55
N ALA A 213 -0.20 -13.15 15.57
CA ALA A 213 -0.46 -12.97 14.16
C ALA A 213 -0.45 -11.49 13.70
N TRP A 214 0.47 -10.70 14.27
CA TRP A 214 0.63 -9.26 14.04
C TRP A 214 -0.58 -8.40 14.44
N GLY A 215 -1.32 -8.84 15.46
CA GLY A 215 -2.39 -8.06 16.09
C GLY A 215 -1.90 -6.74 16.72
N THR A 216 -2.86 -5.91 17.14
CA THR A 216 -2.55 -4.62 17.76
C THR A 216 -2.27 -4.80 19.25
N ASP A 217 -1.07 -4.38 19.67
CA ASP A 217 -0.72 -4.32 21.10
C ASP A 217 -1.07 -2.96 21.69
N VAL A 218 -2.20 -2.93 22.42
CA VAL A 218 -2.72 -1.76 23.11
C VAL A 218 -1.72 -1.22 24.13
N GLU A 219 -1.04 -2.10 24.85
CA GLU A 219 -0.07 -1.71 25.87
C GLU A 219 1.19 -1.14 25.22
N ALA A 220 1.65 -1.71 24.10
CA ALA A 220 2.74 -1.12 23.33
C ALA A 220 2.37 0.29 22.82
N ILE A 221 1.15 0.51 22.34
CA ILE A 221 0.70 1.86 21.93
C ILE A 221 0.75 2.82 23.12
N ARG A 222 0.21 2.43 24.28
CA ARG A 222 0.21 3.26 25.50
C ARG A 222 1.63 3.58 25.96
N GLN A 223 2.53 2.61 25.97
CA GLN A 223 3.93 2.81 26.33
C GLN A 223 4.63 3.79 25.37
N SER A 224 4.41 3.64 24.07
CA SER A 224 4.95 4.55 23.05
C SER A 224 4.42 5.97 23.21
N LEU A 225 3.13 6.15 23.55
CA LEU A 225 2.53 7.45 23.87
C LEU A 225 3.19 8.10 25.09
N VAL A 226 3.30 7.36 26.19
CA VAL A 226 3.90 7.85 27.44
C VAL A 226 5.34 8.30 27.19
N ARG A 227 6.12 7.48 26.49
CA ARG A 227 7.51 7.80 26.14
C ARG A 227 7.59 9.05 25.27
N ALA A 228 6.80 9.11 24.19
CA ALA A 228 6.80 10.25 23.28
C ALA A 228 6.46 11.57 24.01
N LYS A 229 5.45 11.54 24.88
CA LYS A 229 5.08 12.68 25.72
C LYS A 229 6.22 13.09 26.65
N SER A 230 6.91 12.13 27.28
CA SER A 230 8.06 12.42 28.14
C SER A 230 9.27 13.00 27.38
N ASP A 231 9.43 12.64 26.11
CA ASP A 231 10.46 13.16 25.20
C ASP A 231 10.07 14.52 24.57
N GLY A 232 8.92 15.10 24.94
CA GLY A 232 8.44 16.40 24.45
C GLY A 232 7.72 16.36 23.10
N THR A 233 7.35 15.16 22.62
CA THR A 233 6.58 14.96 21.39
C THR A 233 5.08 15.13 21.66
N GLU A 234 4.44 16.00 20.88
CA GLU A 234 2.99 16.16 20.88
C GLU A 234 2.39 15.15 19.89
N VAL A 235 1.96 13.99 20.39
CA VAL A 235 1.35 12.96 19.52
C VAL A 235 -0.06 13.38 19.14
N ARG A 236 -0.33 13.50 17.83
CA ARG A 236 -1.59 14.04 17.29
C ARG A 236 -2.41 13.03 16.49
N ALA A 237 -1.78 11.95 16.03
CA ALA A 237 -2.44 10.96 15.21
C ALA A 237 -1.88 9.55 15.43
N ILE A 238 -2.71 8.55 15.09
CA ILE A 238 -2.33 7.15 14.97
C ILE A 238 -2.65 6.65 13.57
N VAL A 239 -1.66 6.04 12.91
CA VAL A 239 -1.84 5.35 11.64
C VAL A 239 -2.12 3.88 11.93
N VAL A 240 -3.13 3.32 11.28
CA VAL A 240 -3.38 1.88 11.25
C VAL A 240 -3.40 1.42 9.79
N ILE A 241 -2.75 0.30 9.50
CA ILE A 241 -2.73 -0.30 8.16
C ILE A 241 -3.49 -1.62 8.24
N ASN A 242 -4.67 -1.70 7.64
CA ASN A 242 -5.56 -2.84 7.78
C ASN A 242 -6.34 -3.15 6.48
N PRO A 243 -6.16 -4.32 5.85
CA PRO A 243 -5.14 -5.34 6.13
C PRO A 243 -3.69 -4.84 6.02
N GLY A 244 -2.81 -5.42 6.83
CA GLY A 244 -1.45 -4.95 7.10
C GLY A 244 -0.47 -5.12 5.94
N ASN A 245 0.44 -4.15 5.80
CA ASN A 245 1.62 -4.22 4.95
C ASN A 245 2.83 -3.77 5.79
N PRO A 246 3.82 -4.65 6.03
CA PRO A 246 4.13 -5.87 5.28
C PRO A 246 3.50 -7.18 5.79
N THR A 247 2.81 -7.16 6.93
CA THR A 247 2.48 -8.36 7.71
C THR A 247 1.38 -9.25 7.11
N GLY A 248 0.49 -8.68 6.31
CA GLY A 248 -0.68 -9.40 5.77
C GLY A 248 -1.78 -9.70 6.80
N ALA A 249 -1.66 -9.21 8.04
CA ALA A 249 -2.65 -9.43 9.08
C ALA A 249 -3.93 -8.61 8.86
N SER A 250 -5.08 -9.14 9.23
CA SER A 250 -6.35 -8.40 9.25
C SER A 250 -6.79 -8.20 10.69
N LEU A 251 -7.08 -6.97 11.07
CA LEU A 251 -7.52 -6.65 12.43
C LEU A 251 -8.94 -7.16 12.68
N SER A 252 -9.14 -7.69 13.89
CA SER A 252 -10.46 -8.05 14.38
C SER A 252 -11.27 -6.79 14.76
N PRO A 253 -12.61 -6.87 14.88
CA PRO A 253 -13.42 -5.77 15.40
C PRO A 253 -13.01 -5.30 16.80
N GLU A 254 -12.42 -6.18 17.61
CA GLU A 254 -11.96 -5.86 18.97
C GLU A 254 -10.61 -5.11 18.95
N ASP A 255 -9.70 -5.46 18.03
CA ASP A 255 -8.47 -4.69 17.80
C ASP A 255 -8.79 -3.27 17.30
N ILE A 256 -9.72 -3.15 16.35
CA ILE A 256 -10.19 -1.87 15.83
C ILE A 256 -10.80 -1.03 16.96
N LYS A 257 -11.65 -1.65 17.80
CA LYS A 257 -12.22 -0.99 18.98
C LYS A 257 -11.12 -0.51 19.92
N SER A 258 -10.10 -1.32 20.18
CA SER A 258 -9.01 -0.97 21.09
C SER A 258 -8.21 0.25 20.61
N VAL A 259 -8.01 0.38 19.30
CA VAL A 259 -7.43 1.60 18.72
C VAL A 259 -8.36 2.80 18.90
N LEU A 260 -9.65 2.64 18.63
CA LEU A 260 -10.65 3.71 18.77
C LEU A 260 -10.83 4.16 20.23
N ASP A 261 -10.69 3.24 21.19
CA ASP A 261 -10.64 3.55 22.62
C ASP A 261 -9.48 4.50 22.95
N ILE A 262 -8.26 4.15 22.51
CA ILE A 262 -7.08 5.01 22.71
C ILE A 262 -7.27 6.36 22.00
N ALA A 263 -7.78 6.35 20.77
CA ALA A 263 -7.98 7.59 20.01
C ALA A 263 -8.98 8.54 20.70
N ALA A 264 -10.05 8.01 21.28
CA ALA A 264 -11.01 8.79 22.05
C ALA A 264 -10.41 9.31 23.38
N GLU A 265 -9.66 8.46 24.09
CA GLU A 265 -8.99 8.80 25.36
C GLU A 265 -7.94 9.91 25.17
N GLU A 266 -7.14 9.80 24.11
CA GLU A 266 -5.96 10.62 23.86
C GLU A 266 -6.18 11.73 22.82
N LYS A 267 -7.40 11.83 22.28
CA LYS A 267 -7.81 12.80 21.25
C LYS A 267 -6.91 12.75 20.02
N LEU A 268 -6.66 11.54 19.53
CA LEU A 268 -5.83 11.30 18.36
C LEU A 268 -6.69 11.23 17.10
N VAL A 269 -6.19 11.82 16.03
CA VAL A 269 -6.72 11.56 14.68
C VAL A 269 -6.36 10.12 14.29
N VAL A 270 -7.33 9.34 13.86
CA VAL A 270 -7.11 7.99 13.33
C VAL A 270 -6.95 8.07 11.81
N ILE A 271 -5.81 7.62 11.30
CA ILE A 271 -5.58 7.45 9.86
C ILE A 271 -5.68 5.96 9.55
N ALA A 272 -6.81 5.53 8.99
CA ALA A 272 -7.06 4.14 8.63
C ALA A 272 -6.68 3.89 7.16
N ASP A 273 -5.54 3.24 6.92
CA ASP A 273 -5.08 2.83 5.59
C ASP A 273 -5.71 1.48 5.22
N GLU A 274 -6.82 1.53 4.50
CA GLU A 274 -7.69 0.39 4.16
C GLU A 274 -7.54 0.01 2.67
N VAL A 275 -6.36 0.20 2.08
CA VAL A 275 -6.10 -0.06 0.66
C VAL A 275 -6.22 -1.54 0.27
N TYR A 276 -6.14 -2.45 1.24
CA TYR A 276 -6.25 -3.91 1.02
C TYR A 276 -7.60 -4.49 1.43
N GLN A 277 -8.63 -3.67 1.67
CA GLN A 277 -9.91 -4.11 2.24
C GLN A 277 -10.63 -5.24 1.48
N THR A 278 -10.35 -5.43 0.18
CA THR A 278 -10.93 -6.52 -0.61
C THR A 278 -10.02 -7.76 -0.68
N ASN A 279 -8.78 -7.68 -0.19
CA ASN A 279 -7.84 -8.79 -0.09
C ASN A 279 -7.85 -9.36 1.33
N VAL A 280 -8.90 -10.10 1.66
CA VAL A 280 -9.01 -10.84 2.91
C VAL A 280 -9.24 -12.30 2.56
N PHE A 281 -8.36 -13.17 3.04
CA PHE A 281 -8.43 -14.63 2.85
C PHE A 281 -9.05 -15.34 4.06
N VAL A 282 -8.89 -14.75 5.26
CA VAL A 282 -9.40 -15.30 6.52
C VAL A 282 -10.29 -14.25 7.19
N GLY A 283 -11.52 -14.64 7.52
CA GLY A 283 -12.50 -13.76 8.16
C GLY A 283 -13.09 -12.73 7.20
N GLU A 284 -13.57 -11.62 7.77
CA GLU A 284 -14.20 -10.52 7.03
C GLU A 284 -13.53 -9.19 7.36
N PHE A 285 -13.43 -8.32 6.36
CA PHE A 285 -12.96 -6.97 6.58
C PHE A 285 -14.00 -6.15 7.36
N THR A 286 -13.56 -5.50 8.43
CA THR A 286 -14.35 -4.47 9.14
C THR A 286 -13.66 -3.12 8.96
N SER A 287 -14.37 -2.16 8.38
CA SER A 287 -13.84 -0.80 8.26
C SER A 287 -13.81 -0.09 9.62
N PHE A 288 -12.83 0.80 9.81
CA PHE A 288 -12.78 1.66 10.99
C PHE A 288 -14.02 2.52 11.10
N LYS A 289 -14.58 2.99 9.97
CA LYS A 289 -15.84 3.75 9.96
C LYS A 289 -17.00 2.93 10.49
N LYS A 290 -17.21 1.71 10.00
CA LYS A 290 -18.27 0.81 10.47
C LYS A 290 -18.15 0.59 11.98
N ARG A 291 -16.95 0.25 12.47
CA ARG A 291 -16.76 0.00 13.90
C ARG A 291 -16.96 1.26 14.74
N LEU A 292 -16.46 2.42 14.29
CA LEU A 292 -16.70 3.70 14.97
C LEU A 292 -18.19 4.01 15.09
N ARG A 293 -18.96 3.86 14.01
CA ARG A 293 -20.42 4.11 14.04
C ARG A 293 -21.17 3.15 14.97
N GLN A 294 -20.81 1.87 14.97
CA GLN A 294 -21.35 0.89 15.93
C GLN A 294 -21.04 1.30 17.37
N LEU A 295 -19.79 1.68 17.65
CA LEU A 295 -19.36 2.10 18.99
C LEU A 295 -20.05 3.38 19.47
N GLN A 296 -20.32 4.33 18.57
CA GLN A 296 -21.11 5.53 18.90
C GLN A 296 -22.57 5.19 19.26
N GLN A 297 -23.14 4.14 18.67
CA GLN A 297 -24.48 3.65 19.04
C GLN A 297 -24.45 2.84 20.34
N GLU A 298 -23.43 2.00 20.54
CA GLU A 298 -23.24 1.17 21.72
C GLU A 298 -22.96 2.02 22.98
N VAL A 299 -22.15 3.07 22.85
CA VAL A 299 -21.74 3.96 23.95
C VAL A 299 -21.79 5.44 23.51
N PRO A 300 -22.99 6.05 23.47
CA PRO A 300 -23.16 7.45 23.08
C PRO A 300 -22.29 8.41 23.91
N GLY A 301 -21.72 9.44 23.27
CA GLY A 301 -20.87 10.44 23.93
C GLY A 301 -19.39 10.07 24.04
N LYS A 302 -19.02 8.78 24.05
CA LYS A 302 -17.60 8.38 24.21
C LYS A 302 -16.76 8.65 22.96
N TYR A 303 -17.28 8.29 21.78
CA TYR A 303 -16.52 8.33 20.53
C TYR A 303 -16.92 9.47 19.59
N ASP A 304 -17.80 10.37 20.03
CA ASP A 304 -18.41 11.40 19.17
C ASP A 304 -17.42 12.43 18.63
N ASN A 305 -16.29 12.59 19.31
CA ASN A 305 -15.23 13.52 18.92
C ASN A 305 -14.01 12.79 18.30
N VAL A 306 -14.15 11.51 17.93
CA VAL A 306 -13.06 10.80 17.23
C VAL A 306 -13.00 11.32 15.80
N GLU A 307 -11.84 11.86 15.44
CA GLU A 307 -11.50 12.26 14.08
C GLU A 307 -10.90 11.05 13.34
N LEU A 308 -11.57 10.59 12.27
CA LEU A 308 -11.16 9.44 11.48
C LEU A 308 -11.00 9.83 10.00
N ALA A 309 -9.84 9.50 9.43
CA ALA A 309 -9.57 9.61 8.00
C ALA A 309 -9.29 8.21 7.42
N SER A 310 -10.23 7.67 6.65
CA SER A 310 -10.10 6.34 6.02
C SER A 310 -9.64 6.47 4.57
N LEU A 311 -8.60 5.73 4.16
CA LEU A 311 -8.02 5.76 2.81
C LEU A 311 -8.30 4.49 2.02
N HIS A 312 -8.54 4.64 0.72
CA HIS A 312 -8.63 3.50 -0.20
C HIS A 312 -8.00 3.82 -1.58
N SER A 313 -7.70 2.79 -2.38
CA SER A 313 -7.01 2.96 -3.67
C SER A 313 -7.32 1.86 -4.67
N VAL A 314 -7.36 2.23 -5.96
CA VAL A 314 -7.49 1.32 -7.10
C VAL A 314 -6.23 0.48 -7.36
N SER A 315 -5.14 0.77 -6.65
CA SER A 315 -3.83 0.19 -6.95
C SER A 315 -3.70 -1.29 -6.54
N LYS A 316 -4.51 -1.74 -5.58
CA LYS A 316 -4.33 -3.01 -4.89
C LYS A 316 -5.48 -3.97 -5.21
N GLY A 317 -5.38 -5.16 -4.66
CA GLY A 317 -6.32 -6.25 -4.90
C GLY A 317 -6.53 -6.67 -6.32
N MET A 318 -7.73 -7.16 -6.55
CA MET A 318 -8.17 -7.68 -7.83
C MET A 318 -8.29 -6.56 -8.88
N VAL A 319 -8.43 -5.30 -8.45
CA VAL A 319 -8.32 -4.13 -9.32
C VAL A 319 -6.89 -4.00 -9.86
N GLY A 320 -5.90 -3.87 -8.97
CA GLY A 320 -4.48 -3.96 -9.33
C GLY A 320 -3.95 -2.86 -10.26
N GLU A 321 -4.62 -1.72 -10.36
CA GLU A 321 -4.37 -0.67 -11.37
C GLU A 321 -3.40 0.42 -10.87
N CYS A 322 -2.22 0.00 -10.38
CA CYS A 322 -1.23 0.86 -9.72
C CYS A 322 -0.83 2.13 -10.52
N GLY A 323 -0.79 2.04 -11.85
CA GLY A 323 -0.37 3.11 -12.76
C GLY A 323 -1.41 4.21 -12.98
N HIS A 324 -2.70 3.91 -12.76
CA HIS A 324 -3.80 4.87 -12.97
C HIS A 324 -3.91 5.92 -11.85
N ARG A 325 -3.24 5.69 -10.71
CA ARG A 325 -3.16 6.63 -9.59
C ARG A 325 -4.53 7.10 -9.10
N GLY A 326 -5.49 6.19 -8.95
CA GLY A 326 -6.80 6.46 -8.35
C GLY A 326 -6.87 6.09 -6.86
N GLY A 327 -7.56 6.90 -6.07
CA GLY A 327 -7.90 6.61 -4.69
C GLY A 327 -8.84 7.66 -4.10
N TYR A 328 -9.21 7.46 -2.84
CA TYR A 328 -9.94 8.45 -2.07
C TYR A 328 -9.58 8.39 -0.58
N PHE A 329 -9.94 9.43 0.15
CA PHE A 329 -10.09 9.36 1.60
C PHE A 329 -11.42 9.99 2.05
N GLU A 330 -11.98 9.47 3.14
CA GLU A 330 -13.18 9.99 3.81
C GLU A 330 -12.80 10.60 5.15
N LEU A 331 -13.34 11.78 5.47
CA LEU A 331 -13.21 12.41 6.77
C LEU A 331 -14.46 12.15 7.62
N VAL A 332 -14.28 11.76 8.88
CA VAL A 332 -15.36 11.60 9.86
C VAL A 332 -14.98 12.31 11.13
N GLY A 333 -15.86 13.16 11.67
CA GLY A 333 -15.66 13.84 12.95
C GLY A 333 -14.72 15.05 12.93
N PHE A 334 -14.15 15.42 11.77
CA PHE A 334 -13.27 16.58 11.63
C PHE A 334 -14.03 17.91 11.82
N ASP A 335 -13.36 18.87 12.45
CA ASP A 335 -13.85 20.26 12.53
C ASP A 335 -14.06 20.84 11.11
N PRO A 336 -15.21 21.46 10.80
CA PRO A 336 -15.50 22.01 9.47
C PRO A 336 -14.48 23.05 8.97
N LEU A 337 -13.87 23.84 9.85
CA LEU A 337 -12.82 24.79 9.50
C LEU A 337 -11.51 24.08 9.14
N VAL A 338 -11.19 22.97 9.84
CA VAL A 338 -10.06 22.11 9.46
C VAL A 338 -10.32 21.43 8.11
N ALA A 339 -11.54 20.94 7.87
CA ALA A 339 -11.93 20.37 6.58
C ALA A 339 -11.81 21.41 5.44
N ALA A 340 -12.16 22.68 5.68
CA ALA A 340 -11.98 23.76 4.72
C ALA A 340 -10.49 24.02 4.41
N GLU A 341 -9.61 23.90 5.40
CA GLU A 341 -8.16 24.00 5.21
C GLU A 341 -7.58 22.81 4.44
N ILE A 342 -8.10 21.59 4.66
CA ILE A 342 -7.79 20.41 3.82
C ILE A 342 -8.22 20.65 2.37
N TYR A 343 -9.43 21.18 2.16
CA TYR A 343 -9.90 21.56 0.82
C TYR A 343 -8.97 22.59 0.17
N LYS A 344 -8.59 23.64 0.90
CA LYS A 344 -7.64 24.64 0.41
C LYS A 344 -6.32 23.98 -0.01
N PHE A 345 -5.75 23.13 0.84
CA PHE A 345 -4.51 22.41 0.53
C PHE A 345 -4.63 21.57 -0.76
N VAL A 346 -5.70 20.79 -0.90
CA VAL A 346 -5.93 19.95 -2.09
C VAL A 346 -6.11 20.82 -3.35
N SER A 347 -6.81 21.95 -3.25
CA SER A 347 -7.04 22.85 -4.39
C SER A 347 -5.78 23.51 -4.95
N ILE A 348 -4.69 23.61 -4.18
CA ILE A 348 -3.37 24.06 -4.68
C ILE A 348 -2.86 23.12 -5.78
N MET A 349 -3.22 21.83 -5.70
CA MET A 349 -2.87 20.80 -6.69
C MET A 349 -3.92 20.66 -7.80
N LEU A 350 -4.93 21.54 -7.84
CA LEU A 350 -6.06 21.53 -8.75
C LEU A 350 -6.98 20.32 -8.52
N CYS A 351 -6.68 19.15 -9.10
CA CYS A 351 -7.42 17.90 -8.87
C CYS A 351 -6.53 16.68 -9.19
N PRO A 352 -6.84 15.46 -8.67
CA PRO A 352 -6.17 14.26 -9.14
C PRO A 352 -6.52 13.96 -10.60
N PRO A 353 -5.70 13.17 -11.34
CA PRO A 353 -6.00 12.81 -12.73
C PRO A 353 -7.41 12.21 -12.87
N VAL A 354 -8.23 12.80 -13.76
CA VAL A 354 -9.66 12.45 -13.88
C VAL A 354 -9.87 10.99 -14.28
N ILE A 355 -9.01 10.44 -15.15
CA ILE A 355 -9.08 9.01 -15.51
C ILE A 355 -8.91 8.08 -14.29
N GLY A 356 -8.07 8.47 -13.33
CA GLY A 356 -7.90 7.75 -12.06
C GLY A 356 -9.13 7.87 -11.16
N GLN A 357 -9.82 9.01 -11.21
CA GLN A 357 -11.12 9.20 -10.53
C GLN A 357 -12.19 8.29 -11.15
N CYS A 358 -12.29 8.24 -12.49
CA CYS A 358 -13.24 7.36 -13.17
C CYS A 358 -13.03 5.90 -12.79
N LEU A 359 -11.78 5.45 -12.68
CA LEU A 359 -11.49 4.10 -12.22
C LEU A 359 -11.86 3.88 -10.75
N VAL A 360 -11.80 4.90 -9.88
CA VAL A 360 -12.37 4.81 -8.53
C VAL A 360 -13.87 4.52 -8.61
N GLU A 361 -14.61 5.19 -9.50
CA GLU A 361 -16.05 4.92 -9.70
C GLU A 361 -16.31 3.47 -10.13
N LEU A 362 -15.52 2.94 -11.06
CA LEU A 362 -15.66 1.56 -11.53
C LEU A 362 -15.31 0.53 -10.45
N MET A 363 -14.32 0.84 -9.60
CA MET A 363 -13.93 -0.01 -8.47
C MET A 363 -15.04 -0.09 -7.42
N VAL A 364 -15.67 1.05 -7.08
CA VAL A 364 -16.70 1.10 -6.02
C VAL A 364 -18.10 0.79 -6.52
N ASN A 365 -18.31 0.80 -7.84
CA ASN A 365 -19.58 0.49 -8.48
C ASN A 365 -19.36 -0.44 -9.71
N PRO A 366 -18.85 -1.66 -9.49
CA PRO A 366 -18.58 -2.62 -10.55
C PRO A 366 -19.89 -3.13 -11.21
N PRO A 367 -19.81 -3.92 -12.30
CA PRO A 367 -20.99 -4.56 -12.88
C PRO A 367 -21.76 -5.37 -11.84
N LYS A 368 -23.09 -5.28 -11.87
CA LYS A 368 -24.01 -5.95 -10.95
C LYS A 368 -24.70 -7.15 -11.62
N LYS A 369 -25.16 -8.11 -10.83
CA LYS A 369 -25.86 -9.29 -11.35
C LYS A 369 -27.04 -8.90 -12.24
N GLY A 370 -27.07 -9.45 -13.46
CA GLY A 370 -28.04 -9.11 -14.49
C GLY A 370 -27.54 -8.09 -15.52
N GLU A 371 -26.42 -7.41 -15.26
CA GLU A 371 -25.75 -6.56 -16.25
C GLU A 371 -24.89 -7.41 -17.21
N PRO A 372 -24.81 -7.06 -18.51
CA PRO A 372 -24.11 -7.85 -19.52
C PRO A 372 -22.63 -8.19 -19.22
N SER A 373 -21.90 -7.33 -18.52
CA SER A 373 -20.49 -7.54 -18.18
C SER A 373 -20.27 -8.32 -16.89
N TYR A 374 -21.32 -8.59 -16.10
CA TYR A 374 -21.21 -9.17 -14.76
C TYR A 374 -20.48 -10.52 -14.75
N GLU A 375 -20.91 -11.47 -15.58
CA GLU A 375 -20.37 -12.84 -15.59
C GLU A 375 -18.87 -12.86 -15.91
N LEU A 376 -18.43 -12.03 -16.86
CA LEU A 376 -17.02 -11.90 -17.19
C LEU A 376 -16.24 -11.21 -16.06
N TYR A 377 -16.78 -10.12 -15.51
CA TYR A 377 -16.19 -9.41 -14.38
C TYR A 377 -15.98 -10.34 -13.18
N GLU A 378 -17.02 -11.08 -12.78
CA GLU A 378 -16.97 -12.01 -11.65
C GLU A 378 -15.93 -13.10 -11.89
N LYS A 379 -15.90 -13.68 -13.10
CA LYS A 379 -14.89 -14.69 -13.48
C LYS A 379 -13.46 -14.14 -13.40
N GLU A 380 -13.21 -12.94 -13.91
CA GLU A 380 -11.89 -12.31 -13.87
C GLU A 380 -11.49 -11.97 -12.44
N TYR A 381 -12.39 -11.32 -11.69
CA TYR A 381 -12.14 -10.89 -10.32
C TYR A 381 -11.88 -12.07 -9.38
N ASN A 382 -12.74 -13.10 -9.41
CA ASN A 382 -12.58 -14.29 -8.58
C ASN A 382 -11.36 -15.12 -9.01
N GLY A 383 -11.10 -15.25 -10.31
CA GLY A 383 -9.89 -15.93 -10.79
C GLY A 383 -8.59 -15.27 -10.32
N ILE A 384 -8.56 -13.94 -10.23
CA ILE A 384 -7.43 -13.21 -9.63
C ILE A 384 -7.35 -13.49 -8.14
N SER A 385 -8.46 -13.39 -7.41
CA SER A 385 -8.52 -13.65 -5.96
C SER A 385 -8.03 -15.06 -5.61
N ASP A 386 -8.55 -16.08 -6.27
CA ASP A 386 -8.18 -17.49 -6.07
C ASP A 386 -6.70 -17.72 -6.39
N GLY A 387 -6.22 -17.10 -7.47
CA GLY A 387 -4.81 -17.17 -7.85
C GLY A 387 -3.88 -16.56 -6.79
N LEU A 388 -4.27 -15.42 -6.21
CA LEU A 388 -3.52 -14.77 -5.13
C LEU A 388 -3.49 -15.65 -3.88
N HIS A 389 -4.64 -16.16 -3.45
CA HIS A 389 -4.74 -17.01 -2.27
C HIS A 389 -3.92 -18.30 -2.43
N LYS A 390 -4.03 -18.98 -3.58
CA LYS A 390 -3.25 -20.19 -3.88
C LYS A 390 -1.74 -19.92 -3.79
N ARG A 391 -1.26 -18.80 -4.33
CA ARG A 391 0.16 -18.44 -4.28
C ARG A 391 0.61 -18.07 -2.88
N ALA A 392 -0.23 -17.35 -2.12
CA ALA A 392 0.06 -17.02 -0.72
C ALA A 392 0.27 -18.28 0.12
N LEU A 393 -0.63 -19.27 -0.01
CA LEU A 393 -0.51 -20.56 0.68
C LEU A 393 0.73 -21.34 0.24
N ALA A 394 1.03 -21.39 -1.07
CA ALA A 394 2.22 -22.09 -1.55
C ALA A 394 3.53 -21.52 -0.97
N LEU A 395 3.65 -20.19 -0.89
CA LEU A 395 4.80 -19.55 -0.25
C LEU A 395 4.85 -19.84 1.26
N TYR A 396 3.71 -19.75 1.93
CA TYR A 396 3.60 -20.05 3.35
C TYR A 396 4.04 -21.50 3.67
N GLU A 397 3.56 -22.49 2.90
CA GLU A 397 3.96 -23.89 3.03
C GLU A 397 5.46 -24.11 2.80
N ALA A 398 6.08 -23.35 1.89
CA ALA A 398 7.52 -23.41 1.67
C ALA A 398 8.33 -22.80 2.82
N PHE A 399 7.88 -21.68 3.39
CA PHE A 399 8.55 -21.07 4.54
C PHE A 399 8.53 -21.96 5.76
N LYS A 400 7.46 -22.73 6.00
CA LYS A 400 7.42 -23.72 7.08
C LYS A 400 8.48 -24.83 6.97
N GLN A 401 9.04 -25.05 5.79
CA GLN A 401 10.07 -26.06 5.55
C GLN A 401 11.49 -25.51 5.73
N MET A 402 11.64 -24.20 5.85
CA MET A 402 12.93 -23.52 5.95
C MET A 402 13.41 -23.45 7.41
N GLU A 403 14.64 -23.90 7.67
CA GLU A 403 15.21 -23.96 9.02
C GLU A 403 15.31 -22.56 9.65
N GLY A 404 14.75 -22.39 10.84
CA GLY A 404 14.78 -21.11 11.55
C GLY A 404 13.96 -20.02 10.86
N VAL A 405 13.00 -20.38 10.00
CA VAL A 405 12.05 -19.46 9.39
C VAL A 405 10.66 -19.70 9.97
N GLU A 406 10.04 -18.64 10.46
CA GLU A 406 8.65 -18.66 10.92
C GLU A 406 7.85 -17.65 10.11
N CYS A 407 6.60 -17.99 9.79
CA CYS A 407 5.70 -17.12 9.06
C CYS A 407 4.29 -17.30 9.60
N GLN A 408 3.56 -16.20 9.72
CA GLN A 408 2.14 -16.25 10.04
C GLN A 408 1.34 -16.66 8.79
N GLU A 409 0.18 -17.29 9.00
CA GLU A 409 -0.73 -17.65 7.92
C GLU A 409 -1.19 -16.38 7.16
N PRO A 410 -1.23 -16.40 5.82
CA PRO A 410 -1.70 -15.25 5.04
C PRO A 410 -3.18 -14.95 5.32
N GLN A 411 -3.45 -13.91 6.10
CA GLN A 411 -4.83 -13.45 6.35
C GLN A 411 -5.35 -12.51 5.27
N GLY A 412 -4.47 -11.76 4.59
CA GLY A 412 -4.88 -10.79 3.58
C GLY A 412 -3.74 -10.04 2.90
N ALA A 413 -4.08 -8.90 2.30
CA ALA A 413 -3.19 -8.05 1.50
C ALA A 413 -2.50 -8.79 0.34
N MET A 414 -1.20 -8.58 0.16
CA MET A 414 -0.40 -9.08 -0.98
C MET A 414 1.00 -9.55 -0.56
N TYR A 415 1.23 -9.74 0.73
CA TYR A 415 2.56 -9.91 1.30
C TYR A 415 2.61 -11.01 2.35
N LEU A 416 3.80 -11.60 2.48
CA LEU A 416 4.21 -12.36 3.66
C LEU A 416 5.44 -11.67 4.27
N PHE A 417 5.57 -11.77 5.59
CA PHE A 417 6.67 -11.19 6.36
C PHE A 417 7.27 -12.22 7.32
N PRO A 418 7.93 -13.28 6.80
CA PRO A 418 8.57 -14.27 7.63
C PRO A 418 9.70 -13.68 8.48
N SER A 419 9.83 -14.17 9.70
CA SER A 419 11.03 -14.00 10.52
C SER A 419 12.07 -15.06 10.15
N ILE A 420 13.34 -14.70 10.31
CA ILE A 420 14.49 -15.57 10.00
C ILE A 420 15.49 -15.55 11.16
N THR A 421 15.90 -16.74 11.59
CA THR A 421 17.00 -16.92 12.56
C THR A 421 18.25 -17.30 11.79
N LEU A 422 19.20 -16.37 11.70
CA LEU A 422 20.45 -16.59 10.98
C LEU A 422 21.55 -17.14 11.90
N PRO A 423 22.41 -18.05 11.41
CA PRO A 423 23.57 -18.52 12.17
C PRO A 423 24.51 -17.37 12.57
N PRO A 424 25.20 -17.44 13.73
CA PRO A 424 26.12 -16.38 14.17
C PRO A 424 27.17 -15.99 13.13
N LYS A 425 27.75 -16.95 12.39
CA LYS A 425 28.73 -16.66 11.33
C LYS A 425 28.14 -15.86 10.17
N ALA A 426 26.84 -16.00 9.90
CA ALA A 426 26.16 -15.18 8.88
C ALA A 426 26.00 -13.73 9.36
N VAL A 427 25.70 -13.54 10.65
CA VAL A 427 25.62 -12.20 11.29
C VAL A 427 27.00 -11.54 11.31
N GLU A 428 28.05 -12.28 11.68
CA GLU A 428 29.44 -11.80 11.63
C GLU A 428 29.87 -11.44 10.20
N ALA A 429 29.52 -12.25 9.20
CA ALA A 429 29.80 -11.97 7.80
C ALA A 429 29.07 -10.70 7.31
N ALA A 430 27.81 -10.51 7.72
CA ALA A 430 27.06 -9.29 7.42
C ALA A 430 27.73 -8.05 8.04
N ALA A 431 28.16 -8.15 9.30
CA ALA A 431 28.86 -7.08 10.00
C ALA A 431 30.22 -6.75 9.36
N ALA A 432 30.97 -7.76 8.90
CA ALA A 432 32.22 -7.58 8.15
C ALA A 432 32.02 -6.82 6.82
N GLU A 433 30.82 -6.91 6.22
CA GLU A 433 30.42 -6.13 5.04
C GLU A 433 29.75 -4.79 5.37
N GLY A 434 29.62 -4.44 6.66
CA GLY A 434 28.97 -3.21 7.12
C GLY A 434 27.47 -3.17 6.83
N ARG A 435 26.80 -4.34 6.80
CA ARG A 435 25.39 -4.51 6.44
C ARG A 435 24.57 -5.08 7.59
N ASN A 436 23.27 -4.77 7.60
CA ASN A 436 22.32 -5.48 8.44
C ASN A 436 22.22 -6.94 7.99
N ALA A 437 21.97 -7.87 8.93
CA ALA A 437 21.99 -9.30 8.64
C ALA A 437 20.86 -9.74 7.67
N ASP A 438 19.69 -9.09 7.75
CA ASP A 438 18.59 -9.30 6.82
C ASP A 438 18.88 -8.74 5.41
N GLU A 439 19.50 -7.56 5.31
CA GLU A 439 20.00 -7.00 4.04
C GLU A 439 21.02 -7.94 3.37
N PHE A 440 21.95 -8.47 4.17
CA PHE A 440 22.94 -9.44 3.71
C PHE A 440 22.27 -10.71 3.19
N TYR A 441 21.34 -11.29 3.94
CA TYR A 441 20.57 -12.46 3.52
C TYR A 441 19.80 -12.21 2.22
N CYS A 442 19.04 -11.11 2.15
CA CYS A 442 18.25 -10.77 0.96
C CYS A 442 19.12 -10.53 -0.28
N LEU A 443 20.30 -9.91 -0.12
CA LEU A 443 21.24 -9.70 -1.23
C LEU A 443 21.82 -11.01 -1.74
N ARG A 444 22.20 -11.92 -0.82
CA ARG A 444 22.69 -13.26 -1.19
C ARG A 444 21.60 -14.09 -1.86
N LEU A 445 20.35 -13.97 -1.41
CA LEU A 445 19.20 -14.60 -2.06
C LEU A 445 19.05 -14.11 -3.51
N LEU A 446 19.06 -12.80 -3.72
CA LEU A 446 18.97 -12.21 -5.06
C LEU A 446 20.10 -12.69 -5.97
N ASP A 447 21.34 -12.69 -5.48
CA ASP A 447 22.52 -13.09 -6.24
C ASP A 447 22.53 -14.56 -6.63
N ALA A 448 21.94 -15.42 -5.81
CA ALA A 448 21.88 -16.86 -6.06
C ALA A 448 20.66 -17.27 -6.92
N THR A 449 19.54 -16.54 -6.83
CA THR A 449 18.24 -17.04 -7.32
C THR A 449 17.53 -16.13 -8.32
N GLY A 450 17.94 -14.85 -8.40
CA GLY A 450 17.21 -13.84 -9.16
C GLY A 450 15.92 -13.37 -8.47
N VAL A 451 15.60 -13.87 -7.26
CA VAL A 451 14.41 -13.46 -6.51
C VAL A 451 14.71 -12.22 -5.68
N CYS A 452 14.04 -11.11 -5.99
CA CYS A 452 14.17 -9.85 -5.28
C CYS A 452 13.10 -9.74 -4.20
N VAL A 453 13.52 -9.77 -2.92
CA VAL A 453 12.69 -9.49 -1.75
C VAL A 453 13.08 -8.15 -1.11
N VAL A 454 12.43 -7.73 -0.02
CA VAL A 454 12.82 -6.53 0.74
C VAL A 454 13.20 -6.90 2.18
N PRO A 455 14.38 -6.50 2.70
CA PRO A 455 14.77 -6.81 4.07
C PRO A 455 13.87 -6.12 5.11
N GLY A 456 13.71 -6.77 6.27
CA GLY A 456 12.90 -6.31 7.40
C GLY A 456 13.31 -4.94 7.94
N SER A 457 14.61 -4.63 7.91
CA SER A 457 15.20 -3.34 8.26
C SER A 457 14.56 -2.16 7.53
N GLY A 458 14.00 -2.40 6.34
CA GLY A 458 13.31 -1.40 5.55
C GLY A 458 11.93 -1.01 6.07
N PHE A 459 11.30 -1.85 6.89
CA PHE A 459 9.95 -1.67 7.45
C PHE A 459 9.99 -1.31 8.95
N GLY A 460 11.17 -1.38 9.57
CA GLY A 460 11.30 -1.46 11.02
C GLY A 460 10.92 -2.84 11.55
N GLN A 461 11.57 -3.27 12.62
CA GLN A 461 11.30 -4.53 13.30
C GLN A 461 11.74 -4.42 14.77
N LYS A 462 11.33 -5.37 15.61
CA LYS A 462 11.80 -5.45 17.00
C LYS A 462 13.31 -5.65 17.02
N GLU A 463 13.98 -5.14 18.05
CA GLU A 463 15.41 -5.35 18.20
C GLU A 463 15.73 -6.85 18.29
N ASN A 464 16.83 -7.26 17.67
CA ASN A 464 17.28 -8.66 17.59
C ASN A 464 16.35 -9.62 16.83
N THR A 465 15.37 -9.12 16.08
CA THR A 465 14.62 -9.92 15.10
C THR A 465 15.04 -9.56 13.69
N LEU A 466 14.93 -10.52 12.77
CA LEU A 466 15.26 -10.35 11.36
C LEU A 466 14.11 -10.87 10.52
N HIS A 467 13.76 -10.13 9.48
CA HIS A 467 12.66 -10.48 8.59
C HIS A 467 13.02 -10.19 7.14
N PHE A 468 12.17 -10.65 6.23
CA PHE A 468 12.09 -10.08 4.89
C PHE A 468 10.64 -10.09 4.43
N ARG A 469 10.27 -9.15 3.56
CA ARG A 469 8.98 -9.13 2.88
C ARG A 469 9.10 -9.73 1.49
N THR A 470 8.18 -10.62 1.15
CA THR A 470 7.93 -11.08 -0.22
C THR A 470 6.49 -10.81 -0.63
N THR A 471 6.25 -10.58 -1.93
CA THR A 471 4.91 -10.69 -2.51
C THR A 471 4.64 -12.11 -2.99
N PHE A 472 3.37 -12.47 -3.07
CA PHE A 472 2.89 -13.68 -3.78
C PHE A 472 2.20 -13.30 -5.11
N LEU A 473 2.61 -12.17 -5.70
CA LEU A 473 2.05 -11.68 -6.96
C LEU A 473 2.64 -12.38 -8.18
N ALA A 474 3.92 -12.74 -8.13
CA ALA A 474 4.61 -13.39 -9.23
C ALA A 474 3.88 -14.69 -9.64
N PRO A 475 3.64 -14.91 -10.94
CA PRO A 475 2.90 -16.09 -11.40
C PRO A 475 3.72 -17.36 -11.17
N GLY A 476 3.00 -18.48 -11.08
CA GLY A 476 3.60 -19.78 -10.78
C GLY A 476 4.14 -19.89 -9.35
N THR A 477 4.68 -21.06 -9.04
CA THR A 477 5.27 -21.38 -7.73
C THR A 477 6.70 -21.90 -7.84
N ASP A 478 7.22 -22.13 -9.04
CA ASP A 478 8.53 -22.75 -9.27
C ASP A 478 9.71 -21.93 -8.72
N TRP A 479 9.54 -20.60 -8.60
CA TRP A 479 10.55 -19.74 -8.00
C TRP A 479 10.62 -19.88 -6.47
N VAL A 480 9.60 -20.44 -5.84
CA VAL A 480 9.59 -20.72 -4.39
C VAL A 480 10.64 -21.78 -4.05
N ASP A 481 10.79 -22.80 -4.89
CA ASP A 481 11.83 -23.84 -4.74
C ASP A 481 13.24 -23.25 -4.79
N ARG A 482 13.43 -22.16 -5.57
CA ARG A 482 14.71 -21.43 -5.62
C ARG A 482 15.05 -20.84 -4.25
N ILE A 483 14.07 -20.32 -3.52
CA ILE A 483 14.24 -19.76 -2.17
C ILE A 483 14.58 -20.87 -1.18
N VAL A 484 13.81 -21.96 -1.18
CA VAL A 484 14.01 -23.09 -0.26
C VAL A 484 15.40 -23.69 -0.43
N LYS A 485 15.81 -23.93 -1.68
CA LYS A 485 17.15 -24.44 -1.99
C LYS A 485 18.25 -23.49 -1.55
N PHE A 486 18.15 -22.20 -1.91
CA PHE A 486 19.11 -21.18 -1.47
C PHE A 486 19.23 -21.15 0.04
N HIS A 487 18.11 -21.19 0.75
CA HIS A 487 18.09 -21.11 2.20
C HIS A 487 18.84 -22.29 2.84
N ALA A 488 18.58 -23.53 2.39
CA ALA A 488 19.29 -24.71 2.87
C ALA A 488 20.82 -24.61 2.66
N GLU A 489 21.24 -24.16 1.47
CA GLU A 489 22.67 -23.96 1.15
C GLU A 489 23.30 -22.82 1.97
N PHE A 490 22.56 -21.74 2.19
CA PHE A 490 22.98 -20.61 3.03
C PHE A 490 23.17 -21.06 4.48
N MET A 491 22.21 -21.78 5.06
CA MET A 491 22.30 -22.30 6.42
C MET A 491 23.50 -23.25 6.56
N ALA A 492 23.69 -24.18 5.62
CA ALA A 492 24.84 -25.09 5.62
C ALA A 492 26.19 -24.36 5.54
N LYS A 493 26.28 -23.26 4.79
CA LYS A 493 27.50 -22.46 4.64
C LYS A 493 27.91 -21.73 5.93
N TYR A 494 26.94 -21.24 6.71
CA TYR A 494 27.20 -20.40 7.89
C TYR A 494 26.93 -21.09 9.23
N LYS A 495 26.53 -22.37 9.22
CA LYS A 495 26.42 -23.19 10.43
C LYS A 495 27.73 -23.32 11.19
#